data_AF-A0A2G6I8S5-F1
#
_entry.id   AF-A0A2G6I8S5-F1
#
_cell.length_a   1.000
_cell.length_b   1.000
_cell.length_c   1.000
_cell.angle_alpha   90.00
_cell.angle_beta   90.00
_cell.angle_gamma   90.00
#
_symmetry.space_group_name_H-M   'P 1'
#
loop_
_entity.id
_entity.type
_entity.pdbx_description
1 polymer ?
#
loop_
_entity_poly.entity_id
_entity_poly.type
_entity_poly.pdbx_seq_one_letter_code
_entity_poly.pdbx_strand_id
1 'polypeptide(L)'
;MRGIYAPSLAACLAYLERIENPGRIDTVLPPANPPATEPDAPLLGTILVTSRRAYLFNILGTECAISGAGAGAGGTGTAWQGDFTCASPLAPEARPTLHIAPAAADGSAPRISAGFGGEQPVTLRQCRALGQLGRAFAPLWTQDDTACRVSVPLENSRLVFSLDPDGALLVGVTPAQPPQGAENMVLAAAVDGTPPPGGHTGSWDGEAWRLSLGPFEAAAERLGWGMFLDLRSSSGGFEARLPLFGSSAAMKQLRSCAPGAQ
;
A
#
# COMPACT_ATOMS: atom_id res chain seq x y z
N MET A 1 -0.31 14.96 -7.92
CA MET A 1 0.41 14.94 -6.62
C MET A 1 0.26 13.57 -5.97
N ARG A 2 0.85 12.51 -6.54
CA ARG A 2 0.78 11.14 -5.99
C ARG A 2 2.18 10.65 -5.70
N GLY A 3 2.42 10.09 -4.52
CA GLY A 3 3.73 9.59 -4.11
C GLY A 3 3.97 9.74 -2.62
N ILE A 4 5.24 9.64 -2.24
CA ILE A 4 5.70 9.77 -0.85
C ILE A 4 6.08 11.21 -0.58
N TYR A 5 5.57 11.75 0.53
CA TYR A 5 5.79 13.12 0.97
C TYR A 5 6.35 13.12 2.39
N ALA A 6 7.39 13.93 2.63
CA ALA A 6 8.06 14.02 3.92
C ALA A 6 8.14 15.48 4.43
N PRO A 7 8.21 15.69 5.75
CA PRO A 7 8.18 17.04 6.35
C PRO A 7 9.48 17.83 6.16
N SER A 8 10.59 17.17 5.86
CA SER A 8 11.90 17.81 5.72
C SER A 8 12.72 17.20 4.57
N LEU A 9 13.72 17.95 4.09
CA LEU A 9 14.67 17.43 3.10
C LEU A 9 15.46 16.24 3.66
N ALA A 10 15.86 16.29 4.93
CA ALA A 10 16.58 15.21 5.58
C ALA A 10 15.77 13.90 5.62
N ALA A 11 14.49 13.98 6.03
CA ALA A 11 13.58 12.82 6.01
C ALA A 11 13.40 12.26 4.59
N CYS A 12 13.38 13.16 3.61
CA CYS A 12 13.22 12.81 2.21
C CYS A 12 14.45 12.08 1.64
N LEU A 13 15.65 12.55 1.97
CA LEU A 13 16.90 11.90 1.57
C LEU A 13 17.07 10.55 2.27
N ALA A 14 16.78 10.46 3.57
CA ALA A 14 16.79 9.20 4.32
C ALA A 14 15.82 8.17 3.73
N TYR A 15 14.63 8.61 3.30
CA TYR A 15 13.70 7.75 2.57
C TYR A 15 14.28 7.25 1.24
N LEU A 16 14.89 8.15 0.46
CA LEU A 16 15.44 7.80 -0.86
C LEU A 16 16.63 6.84 -0.76
N GLU A 17 17.51 7.04 0.21
CA GLU A 17 18.65 6.14 0.50
C GLU A 17 18.16 4.72 0.84
N ARG A 18 17.13 4.62 1.69
CA ARG A 18 16.52 3.33 2.06
C ARG A 18 15.99 2.54 0.87
N ILE A 19 15.45 3.22 -0.15
CA ILE A 19 14.79 2.58 -1.29
C ILE A 19 15.67 2.49 -2.55
N GLU A 20 16.96 2.83 -2.46
CA GLU A 20 17.84 2.88 -3.62
C GLU A 20 18.03 1.49 -4.25
N ASN A 21 18.24 0.46 -3.42
CA ASN A 21 18.44 -0.93 -3.84
C ASN A 21 17.58 -1.86 -2.98
N PRO A 22 16.25 -1.89 -3.19
CA PRO A 22 15.37 -2.65 -2.32
C PRO A 22 15.54 -4.15 -2.59
N GLY A 23 15.74 -4.95 -1.55
CA GLY A 23 15.70 -6.42 -1.64
C GLY A 23 14.32 -7.03 -1.34
N ARG A 24 13.38 -6.21 -0.85
CA ARG A 24 12.04 -6.60 -0.42
C ARG A 24 11.06 -5.45 -0.63
N ILE A 25 9.81 -5.75 -0.97
CA ILE A 25 8.88 -4.73 -1.46
C ILE A 25 8.37 -3.79 -0.36
N ASP A 26 8.29 -4.27 0.88
CA ASP A 26 7.92 -3.51 2.06
C ASP A 26 8.96 -2.46 2.50
N THR A 27 10.19 -2.51 1.97
CA THR A 27 11.17 -1.40 2.17
C THR A 27 10.67 -0.06 1.65
N VAL A 28 9.75 -0.08 0.67
CA VAL A 28 9.09 1.12 0.13
C VAL A 28 8.32 1.91 1.19
N LEU A 29 7.89 1.24 2.26
CA LEU A 29 7.16 1.84 3.36
C LEU A 29 8.15 2.61 4.23
N PRO A 30 7.97 3.93 4.42
CA PRO A 30 8.65 4.68 5.45
C PRO A 30 8.44 4.06 6.82
N PRO A 31 9.41 4.19 7.74
CA PRO A 31 9.18 3.84 9.14
C PRO A 31 8.02 4.67 9.71
N ALA A 32 7.35 4.12 10.72
CA ALA A 32 6.39 4.89 11.49
C ALA A 32 7.08 6.07 12.17
N ASN A 33 6.39 7.21 12.20
CA ASN A 33 6.84 8.38 12.95
C ASN A 33 6.94 8.01 14.43
N PRO A 34 7.93 8.55 15.15
CA PRO A 34 8.00 8.42 16.60
C PRO A 34 6.71 8.96 17.25
N PRO A 35 6.34 8.43 18.43
CA PRO A 35 5.14 8.88 19.13
C PRO A 35 5.23 10.37 19.48
N ALA A 36 4.10 11.08 19.38
CA ALA A 36 3.98 12.51 19.68
C ALA A 36 4.34 12.91 21.13
N THR A 37 4.62 11.94 22.01
CA THR A 37 5.15 12.16 23.35
C THR A 37 6.62 12.54 23.36
N GLU A 38 7.34 12.39 22.24
CA GLU A 38 8.69 12.92 22.09
C GLU A 38 8.63 14.42 21.75
N PRO A 39 9.42 15.28 22.42
CA PRO A 39 9.32 16.75 22.30
C PRO A 39 9.46 17.31 20.88
N ASP A 40 10.08 16.55 19.97
CA ASP A 40 10.36 16.94 18.58
C ASP A 40 9.68 16.02 17.55
N ALA A 41 8.77 15.12 17.97
CA ALA A 41 8.09 14.23 17.04
C ALA A 41 7.15 15.03 16.12
N PRO A 42 7.31 14.95 14.79
CA PRO A 42 6.43 15.65 13.87
C PRO A 42 5.03 15.02 13.92
N LEU A 43 4.01 15.87 14.15
CA LEU A 43 2.59 15.50 14.16
C LEU A 43 2.18 14.75 12.89
N LEU A 44 2.67 15.23 11.75
CA LEU A 44 2.65 14.54 10.47
C LEU A 44 4.09 14.36 9.99
N GLY A 45 4.59 13.14 10.01
CA GLY A 45 5.83 12.79 9.34
C GLY A 45 5.59 12.34 7.91
N THR A 46 6.27 11.27 7.49
CA THR A 46 6.17 10.83 6.09
C THR A 46 4.77 10.27 5.82
N ILE A 47 4.19 10.56 4.66
CA ILE A 47 2.91 10.05 4.21
C ILE A 47 2.99 9.53 2.77
N LEU A 48 2.12 8.59 2.43
CA LEU A 48 1.87 8.15 1.06
C LEU A 48 0.54 8.73 0.59
N VAL A 49 0.55 9.47 -0.51
CA VAL A 49 -0.66 10.04 -1.12
C VAL A 49 -0.91 9.39 -2.47
N THR A 50 -2.11 8.90 -2.68
CA THR A 50 -2.63 8.45 -3.99
C THR A 50 -3.81 9.33 -4.41
N SER A 51 -4.52 8.95 -5.48
CA SER A 51 -5.66 9.74 -5.95
C SER A 51 -6.85 9.76 -5.01
N ARG A 52 -7.07 8.68 -4.25
CA ARG A 52 -8.27 8.50 -3.42
C ARG A 52 -7.96 8.18 -1.97
N ARG A 53 -6.68 8.00 -1.63
CA ARG A 53 -6.26 7.59 -0.30
C ARG A 53 -4.98 8.30 0.11
N ALA A 54 -4.83 8.47 1.40
CA ALA A 54 -3.56 8.81 2.03
C ALA A 54 -3.28 7.81 3.14
N TYR A 55 -2.03 7.42 3.29
CA TYR A 55 -1.57 6.59 4.40
C TYR A 55 -0.58 7.39 5.23
N LEU A 56 -0.88 7.51 6.52
CA LEU A 56 -0.04 8.19 7.48
C LEU A 56 0.80 7.13 8.17
N PHE A 57 2.12 7.20 7.99
CA PHE A 57 3.06 6.30 8.66
C PHE A 57 3.22 6.75 10.11
N ASN A 58 2.18 6.64 10.92
CA ASN A 58 2.19 6.91 12.36
C ASN A 58 2.04 5.59 13.13
N ILE A 59 2.24 5.63 14.45
CA ILE A 59 2.08 4.45 15.31
C ILE A 59 0.66 3.85 15.29
N LEU A 60 -0.33 4.63 14.85
CA LEU A 60 -1.74 4.22 14.76
C LEU A 60 -2.06 3.53 13.43
N GLY A 61 -1.12 3.49 12.46
CA GLY A 61 -1.36 2.93 11.13
C GLY A 61 -2.55 3.58 10.41
N THR A 62 -2.67 4.91 10.49
CA THR A 62 -3.86 5.64 10.03
C THR A 62 -4.00 5.64 8.51
N GLU A 63 -5.17 5.21 8.03
CA GLU A 63 -5.54 5.26 6.61
C GLU A 63 -6.66 6.27 6.38
N CYS A 64 -6.52 7.09 5.35
CA CYS A 64 -7.47 8.11 5.00
C CYS A 64 -8.03 7.86 3.61
N ALA A 65 -9.35 7.87 3.46
CA ALA A 65 -10.03 7.79 2.18
C ALA A 65 -10.65 9.15 1.83
N ILE A 66 -10.61 9.53 0.55
CA ILE A 66 -11.17 10.79 0.09
C ILE A 66 -12.67 10.85 0.40
N SER A 67 -13.10 11.91 1.07
CA SER A 67 -14.50 12.17 1.42
C SER A 67 -15.07 13.37 0.65
N GLY A 68 -14.21 14.25 0.14
CA GLY A 68 -14.58 15.35 -0.74
C GLY A 68 -13.40 15.84 -1.58
N ALA A 69 -13.64 16.17 -2.84
CA ALA A 69 -12.68 16.87 -3.68
C ALA A 69 -13.17 18.30 -3.90
N GLY A 70 -12.42 19.28 -3.44
CA GLY A 70 -12.75 20.69 -3.68
C GLY A 70 -12.15 21.15 -5.01
N ALA A 71 -12.91 21.92 -5.79
CA ALA A 71 -12.32 22.77 -6.82
C ALA A 71 -11.64 23.95 -6.11
N GLY A 72 -10.31 24.06 -6.24
CA GLY A 72 -9.57 25.19 -5.69
C GLY A 72 -10.16 26.51 -6.16
N ALA A 73 -10.40 27.44 -5.23
CA ALA A 73 -11.02 28.72 -5.53
C ALA A 73 -10.10 29.58 -6.42
N GLY A 74 -10.52 29.78 -7.68
CA GLY A 74 -10.14 30.92 -8.53
C GLY A 74 -8.76 30.90 -9.21
N GLY A 75 -8.77 30.95 -10.55
CA GLY A 75 -7.62 31.42 -11.36
C GLY A 75 -6.80 30.32 -12.03
N THR A 76 -6.88 30.26 -13.37
CA THR A 76 -5.95 29.64 -14.33
C THR A 76 -4.84 28.74 -13.74
N GLY A 77 -5.19 27.49 -13.42
CA GLY A 77 -4.26 26.51 -12.87
C GLY A 77 -4.93 25.72 -11.74
N THR A 78 -5.79 24.77 -12.08
CA THR A 78 -6.58 23.96 -11.14
C THR A 78 -5.69 23.17 -10.17
N ALA A 79 -5.37 23.78 -9.05
CA ALA A 79 -4.56 23.22 -8.00
C ALA A 79 -5.45 22.25 -7.17
N TRP A 80 -5.20 20.94 -7.28
CA TRP A 80 -6.00 19.89 -6.63
C TRP A 80 -5.97 20.01 -5.10
N GLN A 81 -7.12 19.97 -4.44
CA GLN A 81 -7.26 19.87 -2.98
C GLN A 81 -8.23 18.73 -2.63
N GLY A 82 -8.05 18.11 -1.47
CA GLY A 82 -8.90 17.00 -1.03
C GLY A 82 -9.04 16.91 0.47
N ASP A 83 -10.26 16.63 0.90
CA ASP A 83 -10.61 16.25 2.27
C ASP A 83 -10.71 14.73 2.34
N PHE A 84 -10.13 14.17 3.40
CA PHE A 84 -10.08 12.75 3.64
C PHE A 84 -10.60 12.43 5.03
N THR A 85 -11.37 11.35 5.12
CA THR A 85 -11.79 10.77 6.39
C THR A 85 -10.82 9.66 6.74
N CYS A 86 -10.22 9.74 7.92
CA CYS A 86 -9.24 8.79 8.39
C CYS A 86 -9.83 7.78 9.38
N ALA A 87 -9.26 6.59 9.39
CA ALA A 87 -9.53 5.53 10.35
C ALA A 87 -8.21 4.90 10.80
N SER A 88 -8.16 4.45 12.05
CA SER A 88 -7.04 3.67 12.59
C SER A 88 -7.57 2.35 13.14
N PRO A 89 -6.92 1.21 12.85
CA PRO A 89 -7.26 -0.06 13.49
C PRO A 89 -6.97 -0.07 14.99
N LEU A 90 -6.03 0.76 15.46
CA LEU A 90 -5.63 0.85 16.86
C LEU A 90 -6.43 1.89 17.67
N ALA A 91 -7.19 2.75 16.99
CA ALA A 91 -8.10 3.73 17.58
C ALA A 91 -9.38 3.84 16.70
N PRO A 92 -10.23 2.80 16.67
CA PRO A 92 -11.37 2.71 15.74
C PRO A 92 -12.46 3.77 15.96
N GLU A 93 -12.54 4.32 17.17
CA GLU A 93 -13.41 5.44 17.53
C GLU A 93 -12.89 6.79 17.04
N ALA A 94 -11.57 6.93 16.83
CA ALA A 94 -10.98 8.16 16.33
C ALA A 94 -11.21 8.29 14.81
N ARG A 95 -11.90 9.36 14.41
CA ARG A 95 -12.17 9.69 13.00
C ARG A 95 -11.64 11.06 12.61
N PRO A 96 -10.32 11.30 12.70
CA PRO A 96 -9.74 12.57 12.31
C PRO A 96 -9.94 12.80 10.81
N THR A 97 -9.99 14.06 10.42
CA THR A 97 -9.96 14.46 9.02
C THR A 97 -8.53 14.83 8.63
N LEU A 98 -8.19 14.56 7.38
CA LEU A 98 -6.96 15.02 6.74
C LEU A 98 -7.32 15.92 5.57
N HIS A 99 -6.80 17.14 5.57
CA HIS A 99 -6.92 18.07 4.46
C HIS A 99 -5.58 18.15 3.73
N ILE A 100 -5.58 17.95 2.41
CA ILE A 100 -4.37 18.10 1.58
C ILE A 100 -4.64 19.14 0.50
N ALA A 101 -3.77 20.15 0.42
CA ALA A 101 -3.78 21.17 -0.61
C ALA A 101 -2.38 21.32 -1.24
N PRO A 102 -2.26 21.91 -2.43
CA PRO A 102 -0.97 22.28 -3.01
C PRO A 102 -0.32 23.35 -2.13
N ALA A 103 0.98 23.24 -1.90
CA ALA A 103 1.75 24.30 -1.25
C ALA A 103 2.64 24.99 -2.28
N ALA A 104 2.89 26.29 -2.08
CA ALA A 104 3.86 27.02 -2.86
C ALA A 104 5.23 26.31 -2.79
N ALA A 105 5.89 26.16 -3.94
CA ALA A 105 7.18 25.50 -4.04
C ALA A 105 8.19 26.47 -4.65
N ASP A 106 9.24 26.77 -3.90
CA ASP A 106 10.36 27.62 -4.36
C ASP A 106 11.35 26.84 -5.27
N GLY A 107 10.95 25.67 -5.77
CA GLY A 107 11.80 24.76 -6.54
C GLY A 107 11.01 23.65 -7.24
N SER A 108 11.72 22.72 -7.87
CA SER A 108 11.14 21.72 -8.79
C SER A 108 10.36 20.58 -8.13
N ALA A 109 10.60 20.31 -6.84
CA ALA A 109 9.92 19.24 -6.11
C ALA A 109 8.52 19.69 -5.67
N PRO A 110 7.43 19.00 -6.08
CA PRO A 110 6.08 19.34 -5.65
C PRO A 110 5.94 19.34 -4.13
N ARG A 111 5.20 20.31 -3.59
CA ARG A 111 4.89 20.41 -2.17
C ARG A 111 3.38 20.36 -1.95
N ILE A 112 2.99 19.83 -0.80
CA ILE A 112 1.61 19.84 -0.33
C ILE A 112 1.56 20.45 1.08
N SER A 113 0.46 21.09 1.40
CA SER A 113 0.10 21.46 2.77
C SER A 113 -0.86 20.38 3.29
N ALA A 114 -0.55 19.78 4.43
CA ALA A 114 -1.34 18.71 5.04
C ALA A 114 -1.76 19.09 6.47
N GLY A 115 -3.05 19.20 6.73
CA GLY A 115 -3.60 19.42 8.08
C GLY A 115 -4.34 18.18 8.56
N PHE A 116 -4.12 17.79 9.82
CA PHE A 116 -4.71 16.59 10.42
C PHE A 116 -5.39 16.93 11.75
N GLY A 117 -6.61 16.46 11.98
CA GLY A 117 -7.28 16.56 13.28
C GLY A 117 -7.53 17.99 13.80
N GLY A 118 -7.55 19.00 12.93
CA GLY A 118 -7.73 20.41 13.31
C GLY A 118 -6.43 21.15 13.67
N GLU A 119 -5.29 20.49 13.52
CA GLU A 119 -3.97 21.09 13.77
C GLU A 119 -3.50 21.99 12.64
N GLN A 120 -2.44 22.76 12.91
CA GLN A 120 -1.81 23.62 11.91
C GLN A 120 -1.25 22.79 10.75
N PRO A 121 -1.51 23.18 9.49
CA PRO A 121 -1.01 22.43 8.34
C PRO A 121 0.52 22.39 8.29
N VAL A 122 1.06 21.22 7.98
CA VAL A 122 2.49 20.99 7.75
C VAL A 122 2.75 20.97 6.25
N THR A 123 3.79 21.69 5.81
CA THR A 123 4.24 21.61 4.41
C THR A 123 5.11 20.37 4.22
N LEU A 124 4.67 19.47 3.34
CA LEU A 124 5.40 18.25 2.98
C LEU A 124 5.96 18.34 1.57
N ARG A 125 7.15 17.80 1.37
CA ARG A 125 7.85 17.74 0.08
C ARG A 125 7.72 16.35 -0.52
N GLN A 126 7.47 16.28 -1.83
CA GLN A 126 7.49 15.01 -2.55
C GLN A 126 8.93 14.46 -2.62
N CYS A 127 9.11 13.24 -2.14
CA CYS A 127 10.37 12.50 -2.21
C CYS A 127 10.45 11.62 -3.44
N ARG A 128 9.34 10.94 -3.74
CA ARG A 128 9.24 10.09 -4.91
C ARG A 128 7.83 10.10 -5.44
N ALA A 129 7.68 10.21 -6.76
CA ALA A 129 6.38 10.09 -7.41
C ALA A 129 5.91 8.63 -7.44
N LEU A 130 4.60 8.41 -7.36
CA LEU A 130 4.00 7.07 -7.35
C LEU A 130 4.44 6.21 -8.54
N GLY A 131 4.46 6.77 -9.75
CA GLY A 131 4.92 6.05 -10.94
C GLY A 131 6.41 5.74 -10.95
N GLN A 132 7.23 6.51 -10.22
CA GLN A 132 8.65 6.18 -10.03
C GLN A 132 8.82 5.03 -9.04
N LEU A 133 8.00 4.98 -7.99
CA LEU A 133 7.97 3.84 -7.05
C LEU A 133 7.56 2.56 -7.77
N GLY A 134 6.49 2.60 -8.57
CA GLY A 134 6.05 1.47 -9.37
C GLY A 134 7.17 0.90 -10.27
N ARG A 135 7.96 1.77 -10.92
CA ARG A 135 9.11 1.34 -11.73
C ARG A 135 10.27 0.80 -10.92
N ALA A 136 10.58 1.41 -9.78
CA ALA A 136 11.69 1.00 -8.93
C ALA A 136 11.43 -0.37 -8.26
N PHE A 137 10.18 -0.66 -7.91
CA PHE A 137 9.79 -1.89 -7.21
C PHE A 137 9.28 -3.00 -8.14
N ALA A 138 8.99 -2.71 -9.42
CA ALA A 138 8.59 -3.72 -10.39
C ALA A 138 9.57 -4.92 -10.49
N PRO A 139 10.90 -4.75 -10.47
CA PRO A 139 11.83 -5.87 -10.54
C PRO A 139 11.75 -6.87 -9.36
N LEU A 140 11.13 -6.49 -8.24
CA LEU A 140 10.92 -7.40 -7.10
C LEU A 140 9.78 -8.39 -7.33
N TRP A 141 8.94 -8.13 -8.33
CA TRP A 141 7.94 -9.07 -8.80
C TRP A 141 8.61 -10.02 -9.79
N THR A 142 8.98 -11.18 -9.29
CA THR A 142 9.73 -12.19 -10.04
C THR A 142 8.79 -13.20 -10.68
N GLN A 143 8.90 -13.38 -11.99
CA GLN A 143 8.06 -14.31 -12.74
C GLN A 143 8.77 -15.66 -12.91
N ASP A 144 8.02 -16.73 -12.69
CA ASP A 144 8.35 -18.09 -13.12
C ASP A 144 7.42 -18.46 -14.27
N ASP A 145 7.94 -18.39 -15.49
CA ASP A 145 7.20 -18.69 -16.72
C ASP A 145 6.78 -20.16 -16.82
N THR A 146 7.57 -21.06 -16.22
CA THR A 146 7.31 -22.51 -16.31
C THR A 146 6.15 -22.88 -15.39
N ALA A 147 6.11 -22.30 -14.20
CA ALA A 147 5.04 -22.54 -13.23
C ALA A 147 3.84 -21.60 -13.40
N CYS A 148 3.91 -20.59 -14.27
CA CYS A 148 2.91 -19.52 -14.40
C CYS A 148 2.65 -18.85 -13.04
N ARG A 149 3.73 -18.38 -12.41
CA ARG A 149 3.69 -17.77 -11.06
C ARG A 149 4.43 -16.45 -11.03
N VAL A 150 3.95 -15.56 -10.18
CA VAL A 150 4.63 -14.31 -9.85
C VAL A 150 4.88 -14.27 -8.36
N SER A 151 6.12 -14.09 -7.94
CA SER A 151 6.50 -14.06 -6.53
C SER A 151 7.00 -12.68 -6.13
N VAL A 152 6.68 -12.26 -4.91
CA VAL A 152 7.14 -10.99 -4.34
C VAL A 152 7.61 -11.18 -2.89
N PRO A 153 8.82 -10.72 -2.53
CA PRO A 153 9.37 -10.87 -1.18
C PRO A 153 8.95 -9.73 -0.24
N LEU A 154 8.51 -10.09 0.96
CA LEU A 154 8.35 -9.21 2.13
C LEU A 154 9.41 -9.58 3.18
N GLU A 155 9.55 -8.77 4.25
CA GLU A 155 10.50 -9.03 5.33
C GLU A 155 10.31 -10.40 5.98
N ASN A 156 9.07 -10.77 6.31
CA ASN A 156 8.75 -11.99 7.07
C ASN A 156 7.88 -12.99 6.28
N SER A 157 7.70 -12.79 4.98
CA SER A 157 6.93 -13.70 4.14
C SER A 157 7.27 -13.55 2.66
N ARG A 158 6.88 -14.56 1.88
CA ARG A 158 6.85 -14.51 0.43
C ARG A 158 5.42 -14.71 -0.04
N LEU A 159 4.98 -13.85 -0.94
CA LEU A 159 3.68 -14.00 -1.61
C LEU A 159 3.91 -14.53 -3.01
N VAL A 160 3.06 -15.45 -3.43
CA VAL A 160 3.08 -16.05 -4.77
C VAL A 160 1.69 -15.94 -5.37
N PHE A 161 1.59 -15.35 -6.55
CA PHE A 161 0.36 -15.22 -7.31
C PHE A 161 0.36 -16.22 -8.45
N SER A 162 -0.78 -16.87 -8.66
CA SER A 162 -0.98 -17.85 -9.73
C SER A 162 -2.42 -17.88 -10.19
N LEU A 163 -2.70 -18.60 -11.26
CA LEU A 163 -4.07 -18.91 -11.69
C LEU A 163 -4.47 -20.30 -11.23
N ASP A 164 -5.72 -20.47 -10.82
CA ASP A 164 -6.31 -21.80 -10.70
C ASP A 164 -6.86 -22.30 -12.05
N PRO A 165 -7.28 -23.58 -12.16
CA PRO A 165 -7.83 -24.12 -13.40
C PRO A 165 -9.10 -23.42 -13.89
N ASP A 166 -9.85 -22.75 -13.00
CA ASP A 166 -11.07 -22.03 -13.30
C ASP A 166 -10.82 -20.57 -13.70
N GLY A 167 -9.55 -20.13 -13.74
CA GLY A 167 -9.12 -18.79 -14.12
C GLY A 167 -9.27 -17.75 -13.00
N ALA A 168 -9.39 -18.16 -11.75
CA ALA A 168 -9.32 -17.26 -10.61
C ALA A 168 -7.86 -16.94 -10.24
N LEU A 169 -7.63 -15.72 -9.76
CA LEU A 169 -6.33 -15.33 -9.22
C LEU A 169 -6.19 -15.87 -7.80
N LEU A 170 -5.20 -16.71 -7.58
CA LEU A 170 -4.80 -17.18 -6.26
C LEU A 170 -3.64 -16.36 -5.72
N VAL A 171 -3.61 -16.21 -4.40
CA VAL A 171 -2.41 -15.80 -3.66
C VAL A 171 -2.06 -16.89 -2.65
N GLY A 172 -0.80 -17.30 -2.68
CA GLY A 172 -0.13 -18.13 -1.70
C GLY A 172 0.74 -17.28 -0.79
N VAL A 173 0.72 -17.55 0.51
CA VAL A 173 1.47 -16.80 1.51
C VAL A 173 2.32 -17.76 2.32
N THR A 174 3.63 -17.71 2.11
CA THR A 174 4.60 -18.52 2.85
C THR A 174 5.31 -17.61 3.87
N PRO A 175 5.04 -17.76 5.17
CA PRO A 175 5.76 -17.02 6.20
C PRO A 175 7.21 -17.52 6.30
N ALA A 176 8.14 -16.65 6.71
CA ALA A 176 9.52 -17.05 6.95
C ALA A 176 9.64 -18.07 8.11
N GLN A 177 8.72 -17.97 9.08
CA GLN A 177 8.53 -18.95 10.15
C GLN A 177 7.03 -19.20 10.30
N PRO A 178 6.55 -20.45 10.18
CA PRO A 178 5.14 -20.77 10.42
C PRO A 178 4.74 -20.36 11.84
N PRO A 179 3.66 -19.58 12.01
CA PRO A 179 3.17 -19.27 13.34
C PRO A 179 2.61 -20.53 13.99
N GLN A 180 2.66 -20.56 15.32
CA GLN A 180 2.11 -21.68 16.09
C GLN A 180 0.61 -21.82 15.82
N GLY A 181 0.17 -23.01 15.42
CA GLY A 181 -1.24 -23.30 15.12
C GLY A 181 -1.72 -22.74 13.77
N ALA A 182 -0.81 -22.49 12.82
CA ALA A 182 -1.12 -22.01 11.46
C ALA A 182 -2.25 -22.81 10.77
N GLU A 183 -2.33 -24.12 11.03
CA GLU A 183 -3.36 -25.02 10.51
C GLU A 183 -4.78 -24.68 10.98
N ASN A 184 -4.92 -24.00 12.12
CA ASN A 184 -6.20 -23.57 12.67
C ASN A 184 -6.54 -22.11 12.30
N MET A 185 -5.62 -21.41 11.65
CA MET A 185 -5.80 -20.00 11.25
C MET A 185 -6.47 -19.91 9.89
N VAL A 186 -7.47 -19.03 9.80
CA VAL A 186 -8.14 -18.68 8.55
C VAL A 186 -7.66 -17.32 8.10
N LEU A 187 -7.11 -17.25 6.88
CA LEU A 187 -6.55 -16.01 6.33
C LEU A 187 -7.60 -15.27 5.49
N ALA A 188 -7.75 -13.97 5.73
CA ALA A 188 -8.58 -13.09 4.91
C ALA A 188 -7.70 -12.08 4.16
N ALA A 189 -8.10 -11.77 2.92
CA ALA A 189 -7.49 -10.72 2.11
C ALA A 189 -8.37 -9.48 2.03
N ALA A 190 -7.75 -8.31 1.94
CA ALA A 190 -8.42 -7.08 1.56
C ALA A 190 -7.47 -6.20 0.73
N VAL A 191 -7.97 -5.64 -0.36
CA VAL A 191 -7.25 -4.59 -1.11
C VAL A 191 -7.76 -3.24 -0.63
N ASP A 192 -6.88 -2.47 -0.01
CA ASP A 192 -7.19 -1.19 0.63
C ASP A 192 -8.42 -1.28 1.57
N GLY A 193 -8.47 -2.33 2.39
CA GLY A 193 -9.58 -2.59 3.31
C GLY A 193 -10.88 -3.10 2.66
N THR A 194 -10.91 -3.32 1.34
CA THR A 194 -12.07 -3.92 0.65
C THR A 194 -11.81 -5.41 0.37
N PRO A 195 -12.65 -6.34 0.86
CA PRO A 195 -12.45 -7.76 0.61
C PRO A 195 -12.61 -8.13 -0.88
N PRO A 196 -12.00 -9.23 -1.33
CA PRO A 196 -12.22 -9.75 -2.67
C PRO A 196 -13.70 -10.11 -2.87
N PRO A 197 -14.22 -10.05 -4.11
CA PRO A 197 -15.57 -10.49 -4.41
C PRO A 197 -15.76 -11.95 -3.94
N GLY A 198 -16.88 -12.25 -3.28
CA GLY A 198 -17.15 -13.59 -2.76
C GLY A 198 -16.58 -13.89 -1.36
N GLY A 199 -15.78 -13.00 -0.77
CA GLY A 199 -15.35 -13.12 0.64
C GLY A 199 -14.52 -14.37 0.94
N HIS A 200 -13.66 -14.76 -0.01
CA HIS A 200 -12.88 -15.98 0.10
C HIS A 200 -11.89 -15.92 1.27
N THR A 201 -11.78 -17.05 1.96
CA THR A 201 -10.79 -17.26 3.03
C THR A 201 -9.80 -18.33 2.62
N GLY A 202 -8.58 -18.22 3.14
CA GLY A 202 -7.50 -19.16 2.89
C GLY A 202 -7.27 -20.12 4.03
N SER A 203 -6.95 -21.36 3.68
CA SER A 203 -6.49 -22.39 4.60
C SER A 203 -5.01 -22.69 4.39
N TRP A 204 -4.39 -23.20 5.45
CA TRP A 204 -3.00 -23.67 5.44
C TRP A 204 -2.91 -25.05 4.78
N ASP A 205 -1.96 -25.23 3.86
CA ASP A 205 -1.72 -26.50 3.16
C ASP A 205 -0.56 -27.34 3.75
N GLY A 206 0.05 -26.85 4.84
CA GLY A 206 1.26 -27.42 5.44
C GLY A 206 2.48 -26.50 5.32
N GLU A 207 2.51 -25.64 4.30
CA GLU A 207 3.64 -24.74 4.02
C GLU A 207 3.20 -23.29 3.76
N ALA A 208 2.02 -23.08 3.20
CA ALA A 208 1.49 -21.78 2.86
C ALA A 208 -0.01 -21.69 3.11
N TRP A 209 -0.52 -20.48 3.36
CA TRP A 209 -1.94 -20.22 3.16
C TRP A 209 -2.20 -19.99 1.68
N ARG A 210 -3.28 -20.57 1.16
CA ARG A 210 -3.75 -20.29 -0.21
C ARG A 210 -5.17 -19.76 -0.16
N LEU A 211 -5.42 -18.66 -0.85
CA LEU A 211 -6.74 -18.07 -1.00
C LEU A 211 -6.96 -17.54 -2.41
N SER A 212 -8.21 -17.63 -2.86
CA SER A 212 -8.66 -16.99 -4.09
C SER A 212 -8.94 -15.51 -3.85
N LEU A 213 -8.52 -14.67 -4.77
CA LEU A 213 -8.88 -13.25 -4.85
C LEU A 213 -10.07 -13.02 -5.81
N GLY A 214 -10.64 -14.10 -6.36
CA GLY A 214 -11.74 -14.09 -7.31
C GLY A 214 -11.27 -14.14 -8.78
N PRO A 215 -12.18 -13.88 -9.75
CA PRO A 215 -11.87 -13.93 -11.17
C PRO A 215 -10.67 -13.05 -11.54
N PHE A 216 -9.77 -13.56 -12.38
CA PHE A 216 -8.48 -12.93 -12.64
C PHE A 216 -8.57 -11.45 -13.04
N GLU A 217 -9.39 -11.09 -14.04
CA GLU A 217 -9.44 -9.71 -14.54
C GLU A 217 -9.83 -8.71 -13.44
N ALA A 218 -10.88 -9.02 -12.67
CA ALA A 218 -11.36 -8.15 -11.59
C ALA A 218 -10.34 -8.06 -10.44
N ALA A 219 -9.68 -9.17 -10.10
CA ALA A 219 -8.66 -9.20 -9.06
C ALA A 219 -7.37 -8.46 -9.50
N ALA A 220 -6.92 -8.69 -10.73
CA ALA A 220 -5.74 -8.05 -11.32
C ALA A 220 -5.91 -6.53 -11.47
N GLU A 221 -7.09 -6.07 -11.89
CA GLU A 221 -7.43 -4.64 -11.94
C GLU A 221 -7.37 -4.01 -10.55
N ARG A 222 -7.97 -4.65 -9.55
CA ARG A 222 -7.91 -4.20 -8.15
C ARG A 222 -6.48 -4.15 -7.62
N LEU A 223 -5.67 -5.19 -7.85
CA LEU A 223 -4.27 -5.20 -7.43
C LEU A 223 -3.44 -4.15 -8.17
N GLY A 224 -3.74 -3.89 -9.44
CA GLY A 224 -3.04 -2.91 -10.26
C GLY A 224 -3.30 -1.45 -9.87
N TRP A 225 -4.45 -1.17 -9.24
CA TRP A 225 -4.84 0.18 -8.81
C TRP A 225 -4.81 0.39 -7.30
N GLY A 226 -4.82 -0.70 -6.53
CA GLY A 226 -4.75 -0.68 -5.08
C GLY A 226 -3.40 -0.19 -4.56
N MET A 227 -3.36 0.21 -3.29
CA MET A 227 -2.12 0.54 -2.58
C MET A 227 -1.56 -0.66 -1.83
N PHE A 228 -2.43 -1.35 -1.11
CA PHE A 228 -2.06 -2.44 -0.22
C PHE A 228 -2.96 -3.65 -0.45
N LEU A 229 -2.35 -4.83 -0.45
CA LEU A 229 -3.04 -6.08 -0.17
C LEU A 229 -2.73 -6.44 1.29
N ASP A 230 -3.74 -6.35 2.14
CA ASP A 230 -3.70 -6.77 3.53
C ASP A 230 -4.12 -8.24 3.65
N LEU A 231 -3.35 -9.02 4.38
CA LEU A 231 -3.58 -10.43 4.67
C LEU A 231 -3.56 -10.61 6.19
N ARG A 232 -4.68 -11.02 6.78
CA ARG A 232 -4.83 -11.09 8.23
C ARG A 232 -5.52 -12.38 8.65
N SER A 233 -5.00 -13.03 9.69
CA SER A 233 -5.63 -14.20 10.30
C SER A 233 -6.79 -13.78 11.21
N SER A 234 -7.92 -14.48 11.15
CA SER A 234 -9.11 -14.18 11.97
C SER A 234 -8.88 -14.31 13.48
N SER A 235 -8.01 -15.22 13.91
CA SER A 235 -7.70 -15.48 15.32
C SER A 235 -6.68 -14.52 15.94
N GLY A 236 -6.10 -13.62 15.13
CA GLY A 236 -4.81 -13.01 15.44
C GLY A 236 -3.67 -14.04 15.33
N GLY A 237 -2.46 -13.56 15.08
CA GLY A 237 -1.26 -14.43 14.96
C GLY A 237 -0.50 -14.30 13.64
N PHE A 238 -1.16 -13.83 12.57
CA PHE A 238 -0.48 -13.47 11.33
C PHE A 238 -1.09 -12.22 10.70
N GLU A 239 -0.22 -11.29 10.30
CA GLU A 239 -0.56 -10.12 9.51
C GLU A 239 0.57 -9.83 8.52
N ALA A 240 0.20 -9.61 7.25
CA ALA A 240 1.11 -9.15 6.23
C ALA A 240 0.44 -8.07 5.39
N ARG A 241 1.18 -7.01 5.09
CA ARG A 241 0.76 -5.93 4.21
C ARG A 241 1.71 -5.86 3.03
N LEU A 242 1.17 -6.12 1.84
CA LEU A 242 1.91 -6.05 0.59
C LEU A 242 1.66 -4.70 -0.10
N PRO A 243 2.66 -3.83 -0.21
CA PRO A 243 2.59 -2.69 -1.12
C PRO A 243 2.49 -3.14 -2.58
N LEU A 244 1.53 -2.59 -3.31
CA LEU A 244 1.20 -3.00 -4.68
C LEU A 244 2.00 -2.24 -5.75
N PHE A 245 3.15 -1.67 -5.40
CA PHE A 245 3.98 -0.95 -6.38
C PHE A 245 4.62 -1.93 -7.37
N GLY A 246 4.24 -1.81 -8.65
CA GLY A 246 4.70 -2.71 -9.71
C GLY A 246 3.76 -3.89 -9.99
N SER A 247 2.72 -4.08 -9.16
CA SER A 247 1.76 -5.19 -9.31
C SER A 247 1.09 -5.22 -10.69
N SER A 248 0.76 -4.06 -11.27
CA SER A 248 0.09 -4.00 -12.58
C SER A 248 0.91 -4.63 -13.70
N ALA A 249 2.23 -4.42 -13.70
CA ALA A 249 3.12 -5.06 -14.67
C ALA A 249 3.18 -6.58 -14.42
N ALA A 250 3.25 -6.98 -13.15
CA ALA A 250 3.32 -8.37 -12.74
C ALA A 250 2.02 -9.15 -13.06
N MET A 251 0.85 -8.53 -12.89
CA MET A 251 -0.43 -9.13 -13.28
C MET A 251 -0.55 -9.23 -14.80
N LYS A 252 -0.10 -8.22 -15.55
CA LYS A 252 -0.06 -8.29 -17.02
C LYS A 252 0.81 -9.44 -17.51
N GLN A 253 1.94 -9.66 -16.85
CA GLN A 253 2.83 -10.80 -17.08
C GLN A 253 2.11 -12.13 -16.78
N LEU A 254 1.54 -12.27 -15.58
CA LEU A 254 0.82 -13.48 -15.19
C LEU A 254 -0.33 -13.84 -16.16
N ARG A 255 -1.04 -12.83 -16.67
CA ARG A 255 -2.09 -13.01 -17.70
C ARG A 255 -1.57 -13.70 -18.95
N SER A 256 -0.37 -13.34 -19.40
CA SER A 256 0.22 -13.89 -20.63
C SER A 256 0.55 -15.38 -20.51
N CYS A 257 0.61 -15.91 -19.28
CA CYS A 257 0.83 -17.31 -19.00
C CYS A 257 -0.48 -18.10 -18.76
N ALA A 258 -1.65 -17.45 -18.84
CA ALA A 258 -2.94 -18.11 -18.68
C ALA A 258 -3.26 -19.02 -19.89
N PRO A 259 -3.77 -20.25 -19.68
CA PRO A 259 -4.23 -21.10 -20.77
C PRO A 259 -5.36 -20.40 -21.54
N GLY A 260 -5.17 -20.12 -22.83
CA GLY A 260 -6.15 -19.43 -23.68
C GLY A 260 -5.91 -17.92 -23.89
N ALA A 261 -4.77 -17.38 -23.44
CA ALA A 261 -4.39 -15.98 -23.70
C ALA A 261 -3.74 -15.72 -25.08
N GLN A 262 -3.84 -16.69 -26.01
CA GLN A 262 -3.44 -16.55 -27.42
C GLN A 262 -4.65 -16.42 -28.33
#